data_AF-A0A7M7GQF5-F1
#
_entry.id   AF-A0A7M7GQF5-F1
#
_cell.length_a   1.000
_cell.length_b   1.000
_cell.length_c   1.000
_cell.angle_alpha   90.00
_cell.angle_beta   90.00
_cell.angle_gamma   90.00
#
_symmetry.space_group_name_H-M   'P 1'
#
loop_
_entity.id
_entity.type
_entity.pdbx_description
1 polymer ?
#
loop_
_entity_poly.entity_id
_entity_poly.type
_entity_poly.pdbx_seq_one_letter_code
_entity_poly.pdbx_strand_id
1 'polypeptide(L)'
;MILESIFSCTNLLLTCGSSIYILIKHSYTQYSKFFTHLTCACVSIAMIGSRSLIVLLYKLFIKEYSFDPDMIEIEEERNKERFNILDELLGTLSMTGLIYSLYCCHGYYILGVCVVTSLSIFNVIKLYYMIKQLEEMETSRFYNTLQQTKTISKFNVFNWVIVGGCFAYVVGNNYAIVANYPLLLANWAMVPEGFYQGWTINRAINDYLMATYIMCMTEALRQTSTL
;
A
#
# COMPACT_ATOMS: atom_id res chain seq x y z
N MET A 1 22.42 1.75 1.66
CA MET A 1 21.26 1.09 2.31
C MET A 1 20.56 1.96 3.36
N ILE A 2 21.18 2.29 4.51
CA ILE A 2 20.49 3.08 5.57
C ILE A 2 20.04 4.46 5.06
N LEU A 3 20.97 5.21 4.48
CA LEU A 3 20.71 6.56 3.97
C LEU A 3 19.62 6.57 2.89
N GLU A 4 19.70 5.65 1.93
CA GLU A 4 18.71 5.51 0.85
C GLU A 4 17.31 5.23 1.37
N SER A 5 17.17 4.39 2.39
CA SER A 5 15.85 4.09 2.95
C SER A 5 15.33 5.19 3.89
N ILE A 6 16.20 5.97 4.54
CA ILE A 6 15.79 7.21 5.21
C ILE A 6 15.28 8.22 4.17
N PHE A 7 16.01 8.39 3.07
CA PHE A 7 15.59 9.27 1.98
C PHE A 7 14.29 8.80 1.31
N SER A 8 14.09 7.51 1.10
CA SER A 8 12.86 6.98 0.51
C SER A 8 11.65 7.22 1.43
N CYS A 9 11.77 6.92 2.72
CA CYS A 9 10.70 7.10 3.69
C CYS A 9 10.35 8.59 3.87
N THR A 10 11.34 9.48 3.95
CA THR A 10 11.11 10.93 4.06
C THR A 10 10.49 11.51 2.80
N ASN A 11 10.92 11.08 1.61
CA ASN A 11 10.29 11.48 0.35
C ASN A 11 8.84 10.99 0.24
N LEU A 12 8.54 9.77 0.68
CA LEU A 12 7.18 9.25 0.70
C LEU A 12 6.30 10.07 1.66
N LEU A 13 6.79 10.40 2.85
CA LEU A 13 6.09 11.25 3.83
C LEU A 13 5.79 12.64 3.27
N LEU A 14 6.79 13.28 2.65
CA LEU A 14 6.62 14.58 2.00
C LEU A 14 5.62 14.50 0.85
N THR A 15 5.67 13.44 0.04
CA THR A 15 4.72 13.19 -1.04
C THR A 15 3.30 13.08 -0.49
N CYS A 16 3.08 12.26 0.56
CA CYS A 16 1.79 12.13 1.23
C CYS A 16 1.25 13.49 1.71
N GLY A 17 2.08 14.26 2.42
CA GLY A 17 1.71 15.59 2.92
C GLY A 17 1.35 16.57 1.79
N SER A 18 2.16 16.60 0.73
CA SER A 18 1.93 17.47 -0.43
C SER A 18 0.65 17.10 -1.18
N SER A 19 0.38 15.81 -1.39
CA SER A 19 -0.83 15.32 -2.04
C SER A 19 -2.09 15.63 -1.23
N ILE A 20 -2.05 15.44 0.09
CA ILE A 20 -3.16 15.83 0.97
C ILE A 20 -3.43 17.33 0.86
N TYR A 21 -2.38 18.16 0.93
CA TYR A 21 -2.52 19.61 0.79
C TYR A 21 -3.14 20.00 -0.56
N ILE A 22 -2.70 19.39 -1.66
CA ILE A 22 -3.23 19.64 -3.01
C ILE A 22 -4.71 19.26 -3.10
N LEU A 23 -5.10 18.08 -2.59
CA LEU A 23 -6.50 17.62 -2.59
C LEU A 23 -7.40 18.54 -1.75
N ILE A 24 -6.94 18.95 -0.57
CA ILE A 24 -7.65 19.90 0.29
C ILE A 24 -7.88 21.22 -0.47
N LYS A 25 -6.82 21.79 -1.04
CA LYS A 25 -6.90 23.06 -1.77
C LYS A 25 -7.86 22.95 -2.95
N HIS A 26 -7.77 21.87 -3.72
CA HIS A 26 -8.66 21.61 -4.85
C HIS A 26 -10.13 21.51 -4.42
N SER A 27 -10.41 20.76 -3.35
CA SER A 27 -11.73 20.61 -2.74
C SER A 27 -12.36 21.96 -2.40
N TYR A 28 -11.61 22.84 -1.73
CA TYR A 28 -12.07 24.19 -1.39
C TYR A 28 -12.35 25.05 -2.61
N THR A 29 -11.47 25.00 -3.63
CA THR A 29 -11.62 25.83 -4.84
C THR A 29 -12.83 25.47 -5.68
N GLN A 30 -13.20 24.19 -5.76
CA GLN A 30 -14.26 23.74 -6.67
C GLN A 30 -15.62 23.59 -5.99
N TYR A 31 -15.66 23.08 -4.76
CA TYR A 31 -16.93 22.64 -4.16
C TYR A 31 -17.38 23.49 -2.99
N SER A 32 -16.60 24.49 -2.55
CA SER A 32 -16.82 25.34 -1.35
C SER A 32 -16.96 24.59 -0.02
N LYS A 33 -17.15 23.26 -0.06
CA LYS A 33 -17.29 22.31 1.05
C LYS A 33 -16.44 21.07 0.76
N PHE A 34 -15.93 20.47 1.83
CA PHE A 34 -15.12 19.27 1.75
C PHE A 34 -15.97 18.05 1.38
N PHE A 35 -15.76 17.45 0.20
CA PHE A 35 -16.46 16.22 -0.20
C PHE A 35 -15.97 15.01 0.61
N THR A 36 -16.89 14.15 1.03
CA THR A 36 -16.61 12.91 1.78
C THR A 36 -15.72 11.92 1.02
N HIS A 37 -15.69 11.98 -0.31
CA HIS A 37 -14.80 11.16 -1.13
C HIS A 37 -13.35 11.65 -1.08
N LEU A 38 -13.14 12.96 -0.97
CA LEU A 38 -11.82 13.57 -0.82
C LEU A 38 -11.28 13.40 0.61
N THR A 39 -12.15 13.38 1.64
CA THR A 39 -11.71 13.01 2.99
C THR A 39 -11.22 11.58 3.04
N CYS A 40 -11.93 10.64 2.38
CA CYS A 40 -11.50 9.25 2.29
C CYS A 40 -10.14 9.12 1.60
N ALA A 41 -9.91 9.85 0.49
CA ALA A 41 -8.62 9.87 -0.19
C ALA A 41 -7.50 10.42 0.71
N CYS A 42 -7.76 11.51 1.43
CA CYS A 42 -6.78 12.11 2.34
C CYS A 42 -6.44 11.17 3.51
N VAL A 43 -7.44 10.52 4.11
CA VAL A 43 -7.24 9.54 5.18
C VAL A 43 -6.42 8.36 4.67
N SER A 44 -6.70 7.87 3.46
CA SER A 44 -5.93 6.80 2.85
C SER A 44 -4.48 7.18 2.58
N ILE A 45 -4.21 8.37 2.06
CA ILE A 45 -2.84 8.88 1.87
C ILE A 45 -2.13 9.04 3.22
N ALA A 46 -2.85 9.52 4.24
CA ALA A 46 -2.31 9.64 5.59
C ALA A 46 -1.96 8.27 6.20
N MET A 47 -2.72 7.21 5.91
CA MET A 47 -2.40 5.84 6.32
C MET A 47 -1.13 5.29 5.65
N ILE A 48 -0.86 5.64 4.39
CA ILE A 48 0.40 5.29 3.73
C ILE A 48 1.57 6.04 4.38
N GLY A 49 1.37 7.33 4.65
CA GLY A 49 2.36 8.15 5.38
C GLY A 49 2.64 7.62 6.78
N SER A 50 1.61 7.29 7.56
CA SER A 50 1.77 6.78 8.93
C SER A 50 2.50 5.44 8.95
N ARG A 51 2.22 4.54 7.99
CA ARG A 51 2.96 3.29 7.80
C ARG A 51 4.46 3.55 7.61
N SER A 52 4.81 4.45 6.71
CA SER A 52 6.21 4.85 6.45
C SER A 52 6.87 5.46 7.70
N LEU A 53 6.15 6.33 8.42
CA LEU A 53 6.65 6.96 9.65
C LEU A 53 6.95 5.92 10.74
N ILE A 54 6.03 4.99 10.98
CA ILE A 54 6.16 3.94 11.98
C ILE A 54 7.41 3.10 11.69
N VAL A 55 7.59 2.70 10.43
CA VAL A 55 8.76 1.96 9.97
C VAL A 55 10.05 2.75 10.19
N LEU A 56 10.06 4.04 9.83
CA LEU A 56 11.22 4.91 9.97
C LEU A 56 11.64 5.06 11.44
N LEU A 57 10.67 5.34 12.32
CA LEU A 57 10.92 5.50 13.76
C LEU A 57 11.45 4.22 14.39
N TYR A 58 10.86 3.07 14.06
CA TYR A 58 11.32 1.78 14.57
C TYR A 58 12.76 1.49 14.16
N LYS A 59 13.09 1.70 12.89
CA LYS A 59 14.43 1.41 12.38
C LYS A 59 15.50 2.37 12.90
N LEU A 60 15.16 3.63 13.17
CA LEU A 60 16.12 4.63 13.66
C LEU A 60 16.37 4.53 15.16
N PHE A 61 15.33 4.25 15.96
CA PHE A 61 15.41 4.42 17.41
C PHE A 61 15.24 3.14 18.22
N ILE A 62 14.63 2.10 17.64
CA ILE A 62 14.22 0.91 18.41
C ILE A 62 14.99 -0.33 17.96
N LYS A 63 15.29 -0.46 16.66
CA LYS A 63 15.99 -1.61 16.13
C LYS A 63 17.47 -1.58 16.53
N GLU A 64 17.90 -2.61 17.24
CA GLU A 64 19.31 -2.93 17.43
C GLU A 64 19.86 -3.57 16.16
N TYR A 65 21.07 -3.19 15.76
CA TYR A 65 21.73 -3.71 14.57
C TYR A 65 22.90 -4.60 14.99
N SER A 66 22.81 -5.88 14.62
CA SER A 66 23.92 -6.83 14.69
C SER A 66 25.02 -6.38 13.73
N PHE A 67 26.29 -6.44 14.15
CA PHE A 67 27.46 -6.10 13.30
C PHE A 67 28.02 -7.30 12.54
N ASP A 68 27.67 -8.52 12.94
CA ASP A 68 28.18 -9.76 12.37
C ASP A 68 27.36 -10.18 11.13
N PRO A 69 27.95 -10.31 9.93
CA PRO A 69 27.24 -10.62 8.69
C PRO A 69 26.42 -11.91 8.76
N ASP A 70 26.91 -12.95 9.43
CA ASP A 70 26.17 -14.23 9.56
C ASP A 70 24.94 -14.06 10.46
N MET A 71 25.04 -13.22 11.51
CA MET A 71 23.89 -12.89 12.36
C MET A 71 22.90 -11.97 11.66
N ILE A 72 23.35 -11.09 10.77
CA ILE A 72 22.47 -10.23 9.95
C ILE A 72 21.60 -11.09 9.02
N GLU A 73 22.16 -12.09 8.35
CA GLU A 73 21.39 -12.97 7.45
C GLU A 73 20.36 -13.81 8.23
N ILE A 74 20.77 -14.40 9.36
CA ILE A 74 19.87 -15.17 10.24
C ILE A 74 18.75 -14.29 10.79
N GLU A 75 19.07 -13.06 11.19
CA GLU A 75 18.10 -12.10 11.70
C GLU A 75 17.16 -11.59 10.59
N GLU A 76 17.63 -11.42 9.36
CA GLU A 76 16.79 -11.11 8.21
C GLU A 76 15.86 -12.25 7.82
N GLU A 77 16.32 -13.50 7.82
CA GLU A 77 15.47 -14.67 7.55
C GLU A 77 14.39 -14.84 8.63
N ARG A 78 14.77 -14.72 9.90
CA ARG A 78 13.83 -14.79 11.03
C ARG A 78 12.82 -13.65 11.04
N ASN A 79 13.25 -12.45 10.68
CA ASN A 79 12.38 -11.27 10.62
C ASN A 79 11.59 -11.16 9.31
N LYS A 80 12.01 -11.84 8.23
CA LYS A 80 11.24 -11.96 6.98
C LYS A 80 9.90 -12.63 7.21
N GLU A 81 9.85 -13.55 8.16
CA GLU A 81 8.65 -14.30 8.54
C GLU A 81 7.86 -13.65 9.68
N ARG A 82 8.39 -12.57 10.28
CA ARG A 82 7.78 -11.94 11.45
C ARG A 82 6.63 -11.02 11.04
N PHE A 83 5.42 -11.45 11.36
CA PHE A 83 4.17 -10.84 10.93
C PHE A 83 3.87 -9.52 11.65
N ASN A 84 3.33 -8.54 10.92
CA ASN A 84 2.78 -7.32 11.51
C ASN A 84 1.37 -7.04 10.96
N ILE A 85 0.36 -7.36 11.77
CA ILE A 85 -1.06 -7.18 11.46
C ILE A 85 -1.37 -5.70 11.19
N LEU A 86 -0.73 -4.78 11.92
CA LEU A 86 -0.98 -3.35 11.80
C LEU A 86 -0.47 -2.81 10.46
N ASP A 87 0.69 -3.30 10.00
CA ASP A 87 1.29 -2.91 8.71
C ASP A 87 0.42 -3.37 7.53
N GLU A 88 -0.11 -4.60 7.61
CA GLU A 88 -1.01 -5.17 6.60
C GLU A 88 -2.37 -4.46 6.60
N LEU A 89 -2.94 -4.15 7.77
CA LEU A 89 -4.18 -3.38 7.89
C LEU A 89 -4.04 -1.96 7.32
N LEU A 90 -2.96 -1.24 7.66
CA LEU A 90 -2.70 0.09 7.11
C LEU A 90 -2.49 0.03 5.58
N GLY A 91 -1.75 -0.96 5.09
CA GLY A 91 -1.54 -1.17 3.66
C GLY A 91 -2.84 -1.46 2.92
N THR A 92 -3.71 -2.30 3.47
CA THR A 92 -4.96 -2.68 2.79
C THR A 92 -6.00 -1.56 2.84
N LEU A 93 -6.19 -0.91 3.99
CA LEU A 93 -7.15 0.18 4.17
C LEU A 93 -6.77 1.43 3.36
N SER A 94 -5.47 1.75 3.28
CA SER A 94 -5.02 2.88 2.45
C SER A 94 -5.36 2.67 0.97
N MET A 95 -5.03 1.50 0.42
CA MET A 95 -5.23 1.24 -1.01
C MET A 95 -6.71 1.14 -1.38
N THR A 96 -7.50 0.44 -0.55
CA THR A 96 -8.95 0.32 -0.76
C THR A 96 -9.66 1.68 -0.69
N GLY A 97 -9.31 2.55 0.25
CA GLY A 97 -9.92 3.88 0.33
C GLY A 97 -9.54 4.80 -0.84
N LEU A 98 -8.30 4.73 -1.35
CA LEU A 98 -7.91 5.47 -2.58
C LEU A 98 -8.68 4.99 -3.81
N ILE A 99 -8.83 3.67 -3.96
CA ILE A 99 -9.61 3.08 -5.05
C ILE A 99 -11.08 3.50 -4.92
N TYR A 100 -11.66 3.42 -3.72
CA TYR A 100 -13.03 3.88 -3.46
C TYR A 100 -13.24 5.33 -3.87
N SER A 101 -12.36 6.22 -3.42
CA SER A 101 -12.40 7.64 -3.75
C SER A 101 -12.38 7.87 -5.26
N LEU A 102 -11.56 7.12 -6.00
CA LEU A 102 -11.52 7.21 -7.47
C LEU A 102 -12.88 6.82 -8.09
N TYR A 103 -13.46 5.69 -7.70
CA TYR A 103 -14.78 5.28 -8.20
C TYR A 103 -15.87 6.29 -7.88
N CYS A 104 -15.86 6.85 -6.66
CA CYS A 104 -16.83 7.87 -6.26
C CYS A 104 -16.67 9.20 -6.99
N CYS A 105 -15.43 9.63 -7.26
CA CYS A 105 -15.17 10.87 -8.01
C CYS A 105 -15.66 10.79 -9.46
N HIS A 106 -15.82 9.58 -10.01
CA HIS A 106 -16.39 9.33 -11.34
C HIS A 106 -17.89 8.97 -11.31
N GLY A 107 -18.56 9.08 -10.16
CA GLY A 107 -20.00 8.80 -10.03
C GLY A 107 -20.39 7.31 -9.90
N TYR A 108 -19.42 6.39 -9.89
CA TYR A 108 -19.67 4.95 -9.81
C TYR A 108 -19.66 4.42 -8.37
N TYR A 109 -20.54 4.96 -7.52
CA TYR A 109 -20.60 4.64 -6.08
C TYR A 109 -20.83 3.17 -5.78
N ILE A 110 -21.83 2.55 -6.44
CA ILE A 110 -22.21 1.15 -6.21
C ILE A 110 -21.06 0.21 -6.60
N LEU A 111 -20.44 0.47 -7.74
CA LEU A 111 -19.33 -0.34 -8.25
C LEU A 111 -18.10 -0.18 -7.35
N GLY A 112 -17.83 1.03 -6.86
CA GLY A 112 -16.80 1.29 -5.87
C GLY A 112 -17.00 0.49 -4.57
N VAL A 113 -18.23 0.44 -4.04
CA VAL A 113 -18.54 -0.39 -2.85
C VAL A 113 -18.32 -1.88 -3.14
N CYS A 114 -18.75 -2.38 -4.30
CA CYS A 114 -18.53 -3.78 -4.68
C CYS A 114 -17.04 -4.15 -4.77
N VAL A 115 -16.22 -3.27 -5.34
CA VAL A 115 -14.77 -3.46 -5.46
C VAL A 115 -14.09 -3.42 -4.09
N VAL A 116 -14.45 -2.46 -3.24
CA VAL A 116 -13.85 -2.32 -1.90
C VAL A 116 -14.25 -3.47 -0.98
N THR A 117 -15.50 -3.91 -1.03
CA THR A 117 -15.99 -5.02 -0.20
C THR A 117 -15.32 -6.34 -0.59
N SER A 118 -15.19 -6.63 -1.88
CA SER A 118 -14.48 -7.82 -2.36
C SER A 118 -12.98 -7.79 -2.03
N LEU A 119 -12.31 -6.63 -2.15
CA LEU A 119 -10.93 -6.44 -1.66
C LEU A 119 -10.81 -6.67 -0.15
N SER A 120 -11.75 -6.13 0.63
CA SER A 120 -11.77 -6.27 2.09
C SER A 120 -11.99 -7.71 2.52
N ILE A 121 -12.91 -8.44 1.88
CA ILE A 121 -13.14 -9.87 2.13
C ILE A 121 -11.88 -10.66 1.82
N PHE A 122 -11.22 -10.39 0.70
CA PHE A 122 -9.98 -11.07 0.35
C PHE A 122 -8.88 -10.80 1.38
N ASN A 123 -8.76 -9.56 1.86
CA ASN A 123 -7.80 -9.20 2.89
C ASN A 123 -8.12 -9.85 4.25
N VAL A 124 -9.39 -9.97 4.62
CA VAL A 124 -9.80 -10.71 5.84
C VAL A 124 -9.46 -12.18 5.72
N ILE A 125 -9.69 -12.80 4.55
CA ILE A 125 -9.31 -14.20 4.31
C ILE A 125 -7.79 -14.36 4.40
N LYS A 126 -7.03 -13.46 3.77
CA LYS A 126 -5.56 -13.44 3.84
C LYS A 126 -5.10 -13.33 5.30
N LEU A 127 -5.67 -12.39 6.05
CA LEU A 127 -5.34 -12.14 7.45
C LEU A 127 -5.72 -13.32 8.36
N TYR A 128 -6.85 -13.97 8.11
CA TYR A 128 -7.27 -15.19 8.81
C TYR A 128 -6.28 -16.34 8.60
N TYR A 129 -5.90 -16.61 7.35
CA TYR A 129 -4.86 -17.62 7.06
C TYR A 129 -3.52 -17.24 7.69
N MET A 130 -3.17 -15.96 7.73
CA MET A 130 -1.94 -15.48 8.38
C MET A 130 -1.97 -15.64 9.90
N ILE A 131 -3.09 -15.36 10.58
CA ILE A 131 -3.23 -15.57 12.04
C ILE A 131 -3.16 -17.05 12.37
N LYS A 132 -3.86 -17.90 11.60
CA LYS A 132 -3.82 -19.35 11.80
C LYS A 132 -2.40 -19.91 11.61
N GLN A 133 -1.63 -19.36 10.69
CA GLN A 133 -0.22 -19.71 10.51
C GLN A 133 0.68 -19.30 11.69
N LEU A 134 0.38 -18.19 12.36
CA LEU A 134 1.11 -17.77 13.57
C LEU A 134 0.89 -18.76 14.72
N GLU A 135 -0.35 -19.25 14.89
CA GLU A 135 -0.69 -20.28 15.88
C GLU A 135 -0.06 -21.66 15.53
N GLU A 136 0.01 -22.01 14.24
CA GLU A 136 0.57 -23.29 13.78
C GLU A 136 2.11 -23.31 13.67
N MET A 137 2.80 -22.16 13.62
CA MET A 137 4.28 -22.10 13.68
C MET A 137 4.87 -22.63 14.99
N GLU A 138 4.08 -22.69 16.07
CA GLU A 138 4.47 -23.36 17.33
C GLU A 138 4.43 -24.90 17.22
N THR A 139 3.81 -25.45 16.17
CA THR A 139 3.70 -26.90 15.93
C THR A 139 4.19 -27.26 14.52
N SER A 140 5.50 -27.47 14.42
CA SER A 140 6.27 -27.82 13.23
C SER A 140 5.55 -28.69 12.18
N ARG A 141 5.09 -28.11 11.05
CA ARG A 141 4.82 -28.84 9.78
C ARG A 141 4.40 -27.98 8.56
N PHE A 142 5.14 -26.94 8.11
CA PHE A 142 4.59 -26.07 7.05
C PHE A 142 5.58 -25.53 6.01
N TYR A 143 5.93 -26.32 5.00
CA TYR A 143 6.57 -25.81 3.77
C TYR A 143 5.61 -25.76 2.56
N ASN A 144 4.64 -26.68 2.44
CA ASN A 144 3.79 -26.77 1.24
C ASN A 144 2.66 -25.72 1.18
N THR A 145 2.09 -25.31 2.32
CA THR A 145 0.95 -24.38 2.35
C THR A 145 1.37 -22.92 2.12
N LEU A 146 2.63 -22.59 2.45
CA LEU A 146 3.22 -21.25 2.28
C LEU A 146 3.34 -20.86 0.80
N GLN A 147 3.68 -21.83 -0.06
CA GLN A 147 3.83 -21.60 -1.49
C GLN A 147 2.47 -21.41 -2.19
N GLN A 148 1.42 -22.07 -1.67
CA GLN A 148 0.05 -21.97 -2.20
C GLN A 148 -0.61 -20.63 -1.82
N THR A 149 -0.42 -20.11 -0.61
CA THR A 149 -0.94 -18.78 -0.21
C THR A 149 -0.22 -17.62 -0.92
N LYS A 150 1.10 -17.73 -1.13
CA LYS A 150 1.88 -16.74 -1.90
C LYS A 150 1.48 -16.67 -3.37
N THR A 151 1.11 -17.79 -3.99
CA THR A 151 0.69 -17.84 -5.40
C THR A 151 -0.73 -17.30 -5.60
N ILE A 152 -1.67 -17.63 -4.71
CA ILE A 152 -3.05 -17.10 -4.74
C ILE A 152 -3.07 -15.58 -4.53
N SER A 153 -2.25 -15.06 -3.61
CA SER A 153 -2.17 -13.61 -3.36
C SER A 153 -1.63 -12.82 -4.56
N LYS A 154 -0.59 -13.33 -5.24
CA LYS A 154 -0.05 -12.70 -6.46
C LYS A 154 -1.03 -12.70 -7.62
N PHE A 155 -1.76 -13.79 -7.83
CA PHE A 155 -2.78 -13.89 -8.88
C PHE A 155 -3.93 -12.91 -8.63
N ASN A 156 -4.33 -12.74 -7.37
CA ASN A 156 -5.39 -11.80 -7.04
C ASN A 156 -4.97 -10.34 -7.23
N VAL A 157 -3.75 -9.97 -6.81
CA VAL A 157 -3.19 -8.63 -7.09
C VAL A 157 -3.21 -8.34 -8.59
N PHE A 158 -2.82 -9.31 -9.42
CA PHE A 158 -2.81 -9.15 -10.87
C PHE A 158 -4.22 -8.94 -11.45
N ASN A 159 -5.21 -9.75 -11.04
CA ASN A 159 -6.60 -9.57 -11.47
C ASN A 159 -7.15 -8.20 -11.06
N TRP A 160 -6.80 -7.71 -9.87
CA TRP A 160 -7.23 -6.40 -9.40
C TRP A 160 -6.64 -5.25 -10.22
N VAL A 161 -5.36 -5.35 -10.59
CA VAL A 161 -4.72 -4.37 -11.48
C VAL A 161 -5.39 -4.35 -12.85
N ILE A 162 -5.80 -5.50 -13.39
CA ILE A 162 -6.54 -5.57 -14.66
C ILE A 162 -7.90 -4.88 -14.52
N VAL A 163 -8.67 -5.19 -13.48
CA VAL A 163 -9.99 -4.58 -13.25
C VAL A 163 -9.87 -3.06 -13.07
N GLY A 164 -8.88 -2.61 -12.28
CA GLY A 164 -8.59 -1.18 -12.08
C GLY A 164 -8.12 -0.48 -13.34
N GLY A 165 -7.29 -1.15 -14.16
CA GLY A 165 -6.82 -0.66 -15.45
C GLY A 165 -7.95 -0.53 -16.47
N CYS A 166 -8.81 -1.53 -16.58
CA CYS A 166 -9.99 -1.48 -17.42
C CYS A 166 -10.93 -0.35 -17.01
N PHE A 167 -11.17 -0.16 -15.72
CA PHE A 167 -11.97 0.95 -15.22
C PHE A 167 -11.36 2.31 -15.60
N ALA A 168 -10.07 2.51 -15.33
CA ALA A 168 -9.37 3.74 -15.65
C ALA A 168 -9.39 4.06 -17.15
N TYR A 169 -9.30 3.03 -18.01
CA TYR A 169 -9.43 3.14 -19.45
C TYR A 169 -10.84 3.54 -19.89
N VAL A 170 -11.88 2.87 -19.37
CA VAL A 170 -13.29 3.17 -19.68
C VAL A 170 -13.66 4.61 -19.34
N VAL A 171 -13.09 5.11 -18.25
CA VAL A 171 -13.36 6.45 -17.73
C VAL A 171 -12.43 7.51 -18.35
N GLY A 172 -11.46 7.11 -19.16
CA GLY A 172 -10.55 8.02 -19.85
C GLY A 172 -9.56 8.75 -18.91
N ASN A 173 -9.30 8.21 -17.72
CA ASN A 173 -8.41 8.84 -16.74
C ASN A 173 -6.98 8.31 -16.89
N ASN A 174 -6.17 9.01 -17.68
CA ASN A 174 -4.79 8.60 -17.99
C ASN A 174 -3.91 8.48 -16.73
N TYR A 175 -4.11 9.32 -15.71
CA TYR A 175 -3.33 9.22 -14.47
C TYR A 175 -3.70 7.98 -13.66
N ALA A 176 -4.97 7.58 -13.63
CA ALA A 176 -5.40 6.34 -13.00
C ALA A 176 -4.86 5.10 -13.75
N ILE A 177 -4.76 5.15 -15.09
CA ILE A 177 -4.12 4.08 -15.88
C ILE A 177 -2.65 3.95 -15.48
N VAL A 178 -1.93 5.08 -15.43
CA VAL A 178 -0.51 5.08 -15.04
C VAL A 178 -0.32 4.61 -13.60
N ALA A 179 -1.21 5.00 -12.67
CA ALA A 179 -1.16 4.58 -11.27
C ALA A 179 -1.22 3.05 -11.09
N ASN A 180 -1.92 2.33 -11.97
CA ASN A 180 -1.99 0.86 -11.88
C ASN A 180 -0.63 0.17 -12.10
N TYR A 181 0.32 0.81 -12.79
CA TYR A 181 1.63 0.22 -13.05
C TYR A 181 2.54 0.18 -11.80
N PRO A 182 2.78 1.30 -11.08
CA PRO A 182 3.47 1.26 -9.79
C PRO A 182 2.77 0.36 -8.77
N LEU A 183 1.44 0.33 -8.78
CA LEU A 183 0.64 -0.54 -7.92
C LEU A 183 0.95 -2.03 -8.16
N LEU A 184 1.03 -2.43 -9.43
CA LEU A 184 1.37 -3.80 -9.82
C LEU A 184 2.79 -4.14 -9.39
N LEU A 185 3.76 -3.27 -9.69
CA LEU A 185 5.16 -3.52 -9.34
C LEU A 185 5.37 -3.62 -7.83
N ALA A 186 4.76 -2.71 -7.06
CA ALA A 186 4.89 -2.68 -5.60
C ALA A 186 4.25 -3.88 -4.90
N ASN A 187 3.25 -4.52 -5.49
CA ASN A 187 2.53 -5.65 -4.86
C ASN A 187 2.86 -7.02 -5.46
N TRP A 188 3.32 -7.09 -6.72
CA TRP A 188 3.58 -8.34 -7.43
C TRP A 188 5.07 -8.67 -7.54
N ALA A 189 5.87 -7.69 -7.96
CA ALA A 189 7.31 -7.86 -8.22
C ALA A 189 8.16 -7.56 -6.97
N MET A 190 7.85 -6.48 -6.26
CA MET A 190 8.59 -5.96 -5.11
C MET A 190 7.71 -5.97 -3.86
N VAL A 191 7.20 -7.15 -3.47
CA VAL A 191 6.27 -7.32 -2.35
C VAL A 191 6.76 -6.54 -1.11
N PRO A 192 5.90 -5.73 -0.46
CA PRO A 192 6.33 -4.89 0.64
C PRO A 192 6.92 -5.73 1.76
N GLU A 193 8.13 -5.37 2.15
CA GLU A 193 8.88 -6.06 3.18
C GLU A 193 8.34 -5.71 4.57
N GLY A 194 8.25 -6.70 5.45
CA GLY A 194 7.67 -6.55 6.79
C GLY A 194 8.47 -5.63 7.71
N PHE A 195 7.76 -4.98 8.64
CA PHE A 195 8.28 -4.00 9.60
C PHE A 195 9.65 -4.35 10.23
N TYR A 196 9.86 -5.62 10.60
CA TYR A 196 11.05 -6.10 11.32
C TYR A 196 12.30 -6.29 10.44
N GLN A 197 12.16 -6.28 9.12
CA GLN A 197 13.28 -6.47 8.19
C GLN A 197 14.27 -5.27 8.25
N GLY A 198 15.53 -5.52 7.91
CA GLY A 198 16.63 -4.55 7.89
C GLY A 198 16.43 -3.41 6.89
N TRP A 199 17.42 -2.53 6.78
CA TRP A 199 17.44 -1.50 5.74
C TRP A 199 17.73 -2.14 4.39
N THR A 200 16.71 -2.34 3.56
CA THR A 200 16.80 -3.03 2.27
C THR A 200 16.56 -2.09 1.09
N ILE A 201 17.15 -2.42 -0.05
CA ILE A 201 16.96 -1.68 -1.32
C ILE A 201 15.52 -1.87 -1.83
N ASN A 202 14.95 -3.06 -1.69
CA ASN A 202 13.57 -3.35 -2.09
C ASN A 202 12.56 -2.43 -1.38
N ARG A 203 12.75 -2.14 -0.09
CA ARG A 203 11.89 -1.18 0.62
C ARG A 203 12.00 0.21 0.02
N ALA A 204 13.21 0.67 -0.25
CA ALA A 204 13.40 1.99 -0.87
C ALA A 204 12.71 2.07 -2.24
N ILE A 205 12.84 1.03 -3.07
CA ILE A 205 12.15 0.93 -4.37
C ILE A 205 10.62 0.94 -4.17
N ASN A 206 10.11 0.18 -3.21
CA ASN A 206 8.67 0.13 -2.92
C ASN A 206 8.14 1.49 -2.48
N ASP A 207 8.85 2.20 -1.60
CA ASP A 207 8.49 3.56 -1.17
C ASP A 207 8.40 4.53 -2.36
N TYR A 208 9.35 4.46 -3.31
CA TYR A 208 9.31 5.29 -4.52
C TYR A 208 8.16 4.92 -5.47
N LEU A 209 7.86 3.63 -5.62
CA LEU A 209 6.70 3.16 -6.40
C LEU A 209 5.40 3.65 -5.76
N MET A 210 5.30 3.59 -4.44
CA MET A 210 4.13 4.06 -3.70
C MET A 210 3.99 5.60 -3.76
N ALA A 211 5.10 6.34 -3.71
CA ALA A 211 5.09 7.79 -3.93
C ALA A 211 4.57 8.13 -5.34
N THR A 212 5.04 7.42 -6.36
CA THR A 212 4.57 7.57 -7.74
C THR A 212 3.08 7.25 -7.87
N TYR A 213 2.62 6.17 -7.22
CA TYR A 213 1.20 5.80 -7.16
C TYR A 213 0.35 6.93 -6.55
N ILE A 214 0.77 7.47 -5.40
CA ILE A 214 0.06 8.56 -4.72
C ILE A 214 -0.02 9.81 -5.60
N MET A 215 1.08 10.19 -6.25
CA MET A 215 1.10 11.34 -7.16
C MET A 215 0.10 11.14 -8.32
N CYS A 216 0.12 9.98 -8.96
CA CYS A 216 -0.78 9.66 -10.06
C CYS A 216 -2.25 9.63 -9.60
N MET A 217 -2.55 9.01 -8.46
CA MET A 217 -3.92 8.97 -7.92
C MET A 217 -4.41 10.36 -7.49
N THR A 218 -3.53 11.20 -6.94
CA THR A 218 -3.85 12.59 -6.58
C THR A 218 -4.26 13.40 -7.81
N GLU A 219 -3.50 13.26 -8.90
CA GLU A 219 -3.80 13.91 -10.17
C GLU A 219 -5.05 13.32 -10.85
N ALA A 220 -5.25 12.01 -10.75
CA ALA A 220 -6.45 11.34 -11.25
C ALA A 220 -7.73 11.88 -10.58
N LEU A 221 -7.70 12.08 -9.25
CA LEU A 221 -8.79 12.67 -8.47
C LEU A 221 -8.99 14.16 -8.76
N ARG A 222 -7.95 14.85 -9.25
CA ARG A 222 -8.04 16.26 -9.65
C ARG A 222 -8.63 16.44 -11.05
N GLN A 223 -8.42 15.50 -11.96
CA GLN A 223 -8.96 15.55 -13.33
C GLN A 223 -10.45 15.26 -13.42
N THR A 224 -11.01 14.53 -12.46
CA THR A 224 -12.44 14.15 -12.42
C THR A 224 -13.43 15.31 -12.50
N SER A 225 -12.98 16.53 -12.21
CA SER A 225 -13.80 17.74 -12.18
C SER A 225 -13.67 18.61 -13.44
N THR A 226 -12.91 18.15 -14.44
CA THR A 226 -12.71 18.86 -15.73
C THR A 226 -13.46 18.25 -16.91
N LEU A 227 -14.17 17.14 -16.69
CA LEU A 227 -15.12 16.49 -17.60
C LEU A 227 -16.55 16.86 -17.20
#